data_AF-H0HXL2-F1
#
_entry.id   AF-H0HXL2-F1
#
_cell.length_a   1.000
_cell.length_b   1.000
_cell.length_c   1.000
_cell.angle_alpha   90.00
_cell.angle_beta   90.00
_cell.angle_gamma   90.00
#
_symmetry.space_group_name_H-M   'P 1'
#
loop_
_entity.id
_entity.type
_entity.pdbx_description
1 polymer ?
#
loop_
_entity_poly.entity_id
_entity_poly.type
_entity_poly.pdbx_seq_one_letter_code
_entity_poly.pdbx_strand_id
1 'polypeptide(L)'
;MLAAMPSENSRRLELFRLALLLINRGNRDLPAPLSLHFDAVLHQARKLSDDPDAISPDVTPQAVQLANDLRVYEGLRDALAGVNSIGDVNSAVAHKVLQNLEPKLASAD
;
A
#
# COMPACT_ATOMS: atom_id res chain seq x y z
N MET A 1 -5.59 22.66 -19.28
CA MET A 1 -4.71 21.59 -18.76
C MET A 1 -4.71 21.68 -17.25
N LEU A 2 -5.58 20.92 -16.57
CA LEU A 2 -5.53 20.76 -15.12
C LEU A 2 -4.75 19.48 -14.87
N ALA A 3 -3.46 19.60 -14.56
CA ALA A 3 -2.72 18.48 -14.02
C ALA A 3 -3.44 18.10 -12.71
N ALA A 4 -4.13 16.95 -12.71
CA ALA A 4 -4.74 16.41 -11.51
C ALA A 4 -3.63 16.31 -10.47
N MET A 5 -3.65 17.20 -9.46
CA MET A 5 -2.73 17.07 -8.34
C MET A 5 -3.02 15.69 -7.73
N PRO A 6 -2.02 14.81 -7.58
CA PRO A 6 -2.24 13.56 -6.89
C PRO A 6 -2.78 13.93 -5.51
N SER A 7 -3.99 13.45 -5.20
CA SER A 7 -4.65 13.72 -3.93
C SER A 7 -3.68 13.45 -2.79
N GLU A 8 -3.77 14.18 -1.68
CA GLU A 8 -2.82 14.06 -0.57
C GLU A 8 -2.69 12.61 -0.04
N ASN A 9 -3.74 11.79 -0.18
CA ASN A 9 -3.71 10.34 0.04
C ASN A 9 -2.75 9.58 -0.87
N SER A 10 -2.65 9.97 -2.13
CA SER A 10 -1.69 9.38 -3.08
C SER A 10 -0.24 9.69 -2.73
N ARG A 11 0.04 10.83 -2.06
CA ARG A 11 1.38 11.13 -1.55
C ARG A 11 1.76 10.28 -0.34
N ARG A 12 0.81 10.02 0.56
CA ARG A 12 1.11 9.27 1.80
C ARG A 12 1.60 7.85 1.55
N LEU A 13 1.20 7.20 0.46
CA LEU A 13 1.66 5.85 0.12
C LEU A 13 2.75 5.83 -0.97
N GLU A 14 3.46 6.95 -1.22
CA GLU A 14 4.43 7.06 -2.33
C GLU A 14 5.52 5.98 -2.31
N LEU A 15 6.20 5.78 -1.19
CA LEU A 15 7.28 4.78 -1.09
C LEU A 15 6.74 3.35 -1.15
N PHE A 16 5.58 3.11 -0.52
CA PHE A 16 4.91 1.81 -0.58
C PHE A 16 4.51 1.45 -2.02
N ARG A 17 3.93 2.42 -2.75
CA ARG A 17 3.57 2.26 -4.17
C ARG A 17 4.79 2.14 -5.06
N LEU A 18 5.87 2.87 -4.78
CA LEU A 18 7.11 2.78 -5.54
C LEU A 18 7.68 1.36 -5.51
N ALA A 19 7.72 0.73 -4.33
CA ALA A 19 8.13 -0.67 -4.18
C ALA A 19 7.29 -1.60 -5.07
N LEU A 20 5.96 -1.48 -5.02
CA LEU A 20 5.06 -2.27 -5.86
C LEU A 20 5.26 -2.00 -7.35
N LEU A 21 5.46 -0.75 -7.76
CA LEU A 21 5.70 -0.38 -9.16
C LEU A 21 7.00 -0.99 -9.70
N LEU A 22 8.06 -1.00 -8.89
CA LEU A 22 9.34 -1.61 -9.25
C LEU A 22 9.18 -3.12 -9.45
N ILE A 23 8.51 -3.81 -8.52
CA ILE A 23 8.23 -5.25 -8.62
C ILE A 23 7.34 -5.56 -9.83
N ASN A 24 6.29 -4.76 -10.03
CA ASN A 24 5.38 -4.90 -11.17
C ASN A 24 6.12 -4.80 -12.50
N ARG A 25 7.11 -3.91 -12.60
CA ARG A 25 7.99 -3.76 -13.78
C ARG A 25 9.07 -4.85 -13.90
N GLY A 26 9.08 -5.83 -13.00
CA GLY A 26 10.03 -6.94 -13.01
C GLY A 26 11.35 -6.65 -12.28
N ASN A 27 11.47 -5.52 -11.58
CA ASN A 27 12.65 -5.28 -10.76
C ASN A 27 12.54 -6.07 -9.45
N ARG A 28 13.39 -7.09 -9.29
CA ARG A 28 13.43 -7.95 -8.10
C ARG A 28 14.44 -7.48 -7.07
N ASP A 29 15.36 -6.61 -7.46
CA ASP A 29 16.38 -6.07 -6.56
C ASP A 29 15.96 -4.68 -6.10
N LEU A 30 15.35 -4.64 -4.91
CA LEU A 30 14.93 -3.41 -4.27
C LEU A 30 15.97 -3.00 -3.23
N PRO A 31 16.26 -1.69 -3.11
CA PRO A 31 17.17 -1.23 -2.08
C PRO A 31 16.64 -1.62 -0.70
N ALA A 32 17.51 -2.20 0.14
CA ALA A 32 17.18 -2.66 1.49
C ALA A 32 16.32 -1.68 2.33
N PRO A 33 16.58 -0.36 2.37
CA PRO A 33 15.72 0.56 3.13
C PRO A 33 14.28 0.62 2.61
N LEU A 34 14.06 0.46 1.30
CA LEU A 34 12.72 0.46 0.71
C LEU A 34 11.96 -0.82 1.07
N SER A 35 12.64 -1.97 1.04
CA SER A 35 12.09 -3.25 1.47
C SER A 35 11.67 -3.23 2.94
N LEU A 36 12.55 -2.73 3.82
CA LEU A 36 12.25 -2.59 5.25
C LEU A 36 11.08 -1.64 5.51
N HIS A 37 11.03 -0.51 4.79
CA HIS A 37 9.92 0.44 4.89
C HIS A 37 8.59 -0.19 4.46
N PHE A 38 8.58 -0.93 3.35
CA PHE A 38 7.38 -1.64 2.88
C PHE A 38 6.86 -2.62 3.93
N ASP A 39 7.74 -3.47 4.46
CA ASP A 39 7.37 -4.48 5.45
C ASP A 39 6.87 -3.84 6.75
N ALA A 40 7.52 -2.76 7.20
CA ALA A 40 7.07 -2.02 8.38
C ALA A 40 5.66 -1.44 8.19
N VAL A 41 5.40 -0.79 7.05
CA VAL A 41 4.09 -0.22 6.73
C VAL A 41 3.03 -1.31 6.64
N LEU A 42 3.31 -2.43 5.97
CA LEU A 42 2.37 -3.54 5.83
C LEU A 42 2.00 -4.16 7.18
N HIS A 43 3.00 -4.43 8.03
CA HIS A 43 2.76 -4.99 9.36
C HIS A 43 1.97 -4.05 10.27
N GLN A 44 2.37 -2.77 10.32
CA GLN A 44 1.65 -1.76 11.10
C GLN A 44 0.21 -1.60 10.60
N ALA A 45 -0.01 -1.55 9.28
CA ALA A 45 -1.33 -1.39 8.68
C ALA A 45 -2.25 -2.58 8.97
N ARG A 46 -1.73 -3.81 8.91
CA ARG A 46 -2.49 -5.00 9.29
C ARG A 46 -2.90 -4.98 10.74
N LYS A 47 -1.95 -4.67 11.63
CA LYS A 47 -2.23 -4.56 13.06
C LYS A 47 -3.32 -3.53 13.34
N LEU A 48 -3.24 -2.34 12.73
CA LEU A 48 -4.26 -1.30 12.87
C LEU A 48 -5.60 -1.65 12.22
N SER A 49 -5.59 -2.43 11.13
CA SER A 49 -6.81 -2.87 10.47
C SER A 49 -7.58 -3.88 11.31
N ASP A 50 -6.88 -4.69 12.10
CA ASP A 50 -7.44 -5.69 13.01
C ASP A 50 -7.84 -5.06 14.35
N ASP A 51 -6.96 -4.25 14.92
CA ASP A 51 -7.15 -3.55 16.19
C ASP A 51 -6.88 -2.03 16.03
N PRO A 52 -7.90 -1.19 15.85
CA PRO A 52 -7.73 0.25 15.66
C PRO A 52 -7.20 0.96 16.92
N ASP A 53 -7.39 0.37 18.10
CA ASP A 53 -6.88 0.87 19.38
C ASP A 53 -5.37 0.64 19.55
N ALA A 54 -4.74 -0.19 18.69
CA ALA A 54 -3.29 -0.38 18.65
C ALA A 54 -2.50 0.82 18.10
N ILE A 55 -3.16 1.96 17.85
CA ILE A 55 -2.50 3.17 17.39
C ILE A 55 -1.50 3.64 18.45
N SER A 56 -0.31 4.04 18.01
CA SER A 56 0.82 4.40 18.87
C SER A 56 1.66 5.48 18.17
N PRO A 57 2.46 6.27 18.90
CA PRO A 57 3.27 7.33 18.31
C PRO A 57 4.27 6.84 17.25
N ASP A 58 4.68 5.57 17.31
CA ASP A 58 5.57 4.93 16.32
C ASP A 58 4.85 4.44 15.05
N VAL A 59 3.52 4.50 15.01
CA VAL A 59 2.75 4.10 13.82
C VAL A 59 2.89 5.17 12.75
N THR A 60 3.35 4.75 11.58
CA THR A 60 3.55 5.68 10.47
C THR A 60 2.20 6.14 9.89
N PRO A 61 2.10 7.38 9.39
CA PRO A 61 0.89 7.86 8.71
C PRO A 61 0.55 7.01 7.47
N GLN A 62 1.55 6.41 6.82
CA GLN A 62 1.36 5.49 5.70
C GLN A 62 0.62 4.22 6.15
N ALA A 63 0.99 3.68 7.31
CA ALA A 63 0.34 2.50 7.87
C ALA A 63 -1.11 2.78 8.28
N VAL A 64 -1.40 3.94 8.86
CA VAL A 64 -2.78 4.36 9.17
C VAL A 64 -3.61 4.46 7.89
N GLN A 65 -3.07 5.07 6.83
CA GLN A 65 -3.76 5.17 5.55
C GLN A 65 -4.03 3.79 4.95
N LEU A 66 -3.01 2.94 4.88
CA LEU A 66 -3.16 1.58 4.36
C LEU A 66 -4.12 0.74 5.21
N ALA A 67 -4.14 0.90 6.54
CA ALA A 67 -5.10 0.23 7.42
C ALA A 67 -6.54 0.63 7.09
N ASN A 68 -6.78 1.93 6.88
CA ASN A 68 -8.09 2.41 6.45
C ASN A 68 -8.46 1.84 5.08
N ASP A 69 -7.54 1.85 4.11
CA ASP A 69 -7.77 1.29 2.79
C ASP A 69 -8.06 -0.24 2.86
N LEU A 70 -7.36 -0.98 3.73
CA LEU A 70 -7.60 -2.41 4.00
C LEU A 70 -8.97 -2.67 4.62
N ARG A 71 -9.50 -1.74 5.42
CA ARG A 71 -10.84 -1.84 6.03
C ARG A 71 -11.95 -1.53 5.02
N VAL A 72 -11.71 -0.56 4.13
CA VAL A 72 -12.69 -0.08 3.14
C VAL A 72 -12.74 -0.97 1.89
N TYR A 73 -11.59 -1.42 1.40
CA TYR A 73 -11.48 -2.14 0.13
C TYR A 73 -11.14 -3.62 0.37
N GLU A 74 -12.16 -4.47 0.33
CA GLU A 74 -11.97 -5.93 0.47
C GLU A 74 -11.02 -6.50 -0.59
N GLY A 75 -11.08 -5.99 -1.83
CA GLY A 75 -10.17 -6.39 -2.90
C GLY A 75 -8.69 -6.07 -2.62
N LEU A 76 -8.39 -5.02 -1.85
CA LEU A 76 -7.04 -4.71 -1.40
C LEU A 76 -6.59 -5.71 -0.33
N ARG A 77 -7.48 -6.06 0.60
CA ARG A 77 -7.23 -7.04 1.65
C ARG A 77 -6.96 -8.43 1.06
N ASP A 78 -7.77 -8.85 0.09
CA ASP A 78 -7.59 -10.11 -0.63
C ASP A 78 -6.29 -10.13 -1.43
N ALA A 79 -5.98 -9.04 -2.15
CA ALA A 79 -4.73 -8.92 -2.91
C ALA A 79 -3.48 -9.00 -2.03
N LEU A 80 -3.57 -8.57 -0.76
CA LEU A 80 -2.50 -8.67 0.22
C LEU A 80 -2.61 -9.92 1.11
N ALA A 81 -3.60 -10.79 0.91
CA ALA A 81 -3.74 -12.01 1.70
C ALA A 81 -2.54 -12.94 1.44
N GLY A 82 -1.88 -13.38 2.52
CA GLY A 82 -0.70 -14.25 2.43
C GLY A 82 0.62 -13.54 2.12
N VAL A 83 0.63 -12.24 1.85
CA VAL A 83 1.87 -11.44 1.66
C VAL A 83 2.40 -11.04 3.04
N ASN A 84 3.48 -11.62 3.56
CA ASN A 84 4.00 -11.24 4.87
C ASN A 84 5.13 -10.21 4.76
N SER A 85 5.89 -10.30 3.68
CA SER A 85 6.96 -9.36 3.35
C SER A 85 6.95 -9.05 1.87
N ILE A 86 7.73 -8.04 1.49
CA ILE A 86 7.96 -7.65 0.10
C ILE A 86 8.51 -8.78 -0.76
N GLY A 87 9.23 -9.74 -0.16
CA GLY A 87 9.73 -10.94 -0.85
C GLY A 87 8.62 -11.89 -1.34
N ASP A 88 7.44 -11.83 -0.73
CA ASP A 88 6.27 -12.62 -1.16
C ASP A 88 5.53 -11.96 -2.34
N VAL A 89 5.85 -10.69 -2.63
CA VAL A 89 5.19 -9.92 -3.68
C VAL A 89 5.83 -10.23 -5.02
N ASN A 90 5.08 -10.94 -5.87
CA ASN A 90 5.41 -11.08 -7.28
C ASN A 90 4.74 -10.00 -8.14
N SER A 91 5.07 -9.94 -9.44
CA SER A 91 4.52 -8.95 -10.37
C SER A 91 2.97 -8.98 -10.43
N ALA A 92 2.35 -10.15 -10.36
CA ALA A 92 0.88 -10.28 -10.39
C ALA A 92 0.22 -9.75 -9.12
N VAL A 93 0.82 -10.02 -7.95
CA VAL A 93 0.37 -9.47 -6.66
C VAL A 93 0.55 -7.95 -6.67
N ALA A 94 1.72 -7.45 -7.06
CA ALA A 94 1.99 -6.03 -7.15
C ALA A 94 0.98 -5.31 -8.06
N HIS A 95 0.67 -5.87 -9.22
CA HIS A 95 -0.32 -5.33 -10.14
C HIS A 95 -1.72 -5.24 -9.50
N LYS A 96 -2.20 -6.32 -8.88
CA LYS A 96 -3.50 -6.35 -8.20
C LYS A 96 -3.56 -5.33 -7.06
N VAL A 97 -2.51 -5.22 -6.25
CA VAL A 97 -2.46 -4.28 -5.14
C VAL A 97 -2.50 -2.84 -5.65
N LEU A 98 -1.74 -2.52 -6.71
CA LEU A 98 -1.76 -1.20 -7.34
C LEU A 98 -3.16 -0.83 -7.87
N GLN A 99 -3.83 -1.76 -8.55
CA GLN A 99 -5.20 -1.53 -9.05
C GLN A 99 -6.22 -1.24 -7.94
N ASN A 100 -6.04 -1.82 -6.76
CA ASN A 100 -6.93 -1.59 -5.61
C ASN A 100 -6.53 -0.36 -4.78
N LEU A 101 -5.27 0.10 -4.88
CA LEU A 101 -4.79 1.32 -4.23
C LEU A 101 -5.07 2.58 -5.05
N GLU A 102 -5.24 2.46 -6.37
CA GLU A 102 -5.69 3.59 -7.17
C GLU A 102 -7.06 4.04 -6.66
N PRO A 103 -7.25 5.33 -6.38
CA PRO A 103 -8.60 5.82 -6.14
C PRO A 103 -9.39 5.42 -7.38
N LYS A 104 -10.42 4.58 -7.23
CA LYS A 104 -11.49 4.54 -8.21
C LYS A 104 -11.95 5.98 -8.28
N LEU A 105 -11.48 6.71 -9.28
CA LEU A 105 -12.12 7.92 -9.75
C LEU A 105 -13.55 7.46 -9.93
N ALA A 106 -14.41 7.81 -8.97
CA ALA A 106 -15.83 7.70 -9.16
C ALA A 106 -16.03 8.36 -10.53
N SER A 107 -16.54 7.60 -11.49
CA SER A 107 -17.02 8.18 -12.74
C SER A 107 -17.86 9.37 -12.31
N ALA A 108 -17.38 10.57 -12.63
CA ALA A 108 -18.18 11.76 -12.52
C ALA A 108 -19.27 11.58 -13.57
N ASP A 109 -20.38 11.01 -13.13
CA ASP A 109 -21.67 11.11 -13.83
C ASP A 109 -22.23 12.50 -13.54
#